data_AF-A0A967DCZ7-F1
#
_entry.id   AF-A0A967DCZ7-F1
#
_cell.length_a   1.000
_cell.length_b   1.000
_cell.length_c   1.000
_cell.angle_alpha   90.00
_cell.angle_beta   90.00
_cell.angle_gamma   90.00
#
_symmetry.space_group_name_H-M   'P 1'
#
loop_
_entity.id
_entity.type
_entity.pdbx_description
1 polymer ?
#
loop_
_entity_poly.entity_id
_entity_poly.type
_entity_poly.pdbx_seq_one_letter_code
_entity_poly.pdbx_strand_id
1 'polypeptide(L)' 'MAFGLIIRLRPTRELVFPPWPYIVVYEILDSEVRVLHICHASQDWP' A
#
# COMPACT_ATOMS: atom_id res chain seq x y z
N MET A 1 27.67 -21.51 5.63
CA MET A 1 26.50 -21.57 4.72
C MET A 1 25.42 -20.70 5.32
N ALA A 2 25.09 -19.56 4.71
CA ALA A 2 23.96 -18.73 5.12
C ALA A 2 22.85 -18.89 4.07
N PHE A 3 21.70 -19.41 4.49
CA PHE A 3 20.48 -19.40 3.68
C PHE A 3 19.79 -18.05 3.93
N GLY A 4 19.82 -17.15 2.95
CA GLY A 4 19.11 -15.88 3.02
C GLY A 4 17.68 -16.06 2.51
N LEU A 5 16.69 -15.82 3.37
CA LEU A 5 15.30 -15.69 2.93
C LEU A 5 15.18 -14.36 2.18
N ILE A 6 15.04 -14.40 0.86
CA ILE A 6 14.75 -13.20 0.06
C ILE A 6 13.24 -12.95 0.15
N ILE A 7 12.82 -12.11 1.10
CA ILE A 7 11.46 -11.58 1.10
C ILE A 7 11.42 -10.43 0.10
N ARG A 8 10.82 -10.66 -1.07
CA ARG A 8 10.45 -9.57 -2.00
C ARG A 8 9.22 -8.87 -1.43
N LEU A 9 9.44 -7.87 -0.58
CA LEU A 9 8.40 -6.90 -0.25
C LEU A 9 8.15 -6.08 -1.52
N ARG A 10 6.98 -6.25 -2.14
CA ARG A 10 6.57 -5.36 -3.23
C ARG A 10 6.43 -3.95 -2.64
N PRO A 11 6.92 -2.91 -3.33
CA PRO A 11 6.79 -1.55 -2.83
C PRO A 11 5.30 -1.16 -2.84
N THR A 12 4.73 -1.04 -1.66
CA THR A 12 3.40 -0.47 -1.45
C THR A 12 3.46 1.04 -1.68
N ARG A 13 2.41 1.60 -2.29
CA ARG A 13 2.27 3.03 -2.59
C ARG A 13 1.01 3.58 -1.94
N GLU A 14 1.04 4.87 -1.65
CA GLU A 14 -0.08 5.61 -1.07
C GLU A 14 -0.58 6.65 -2.06
N LEU A 15 -1.89 6.78 -2.19
CA LEU A 15 -2.55 7.82 -2.97
C LEU A 15 -3.57 8.53 -2.07
N VAL A 16 -3.34 9.82 -1.84
CA VAL A 16 -4.29 10.71 -1.16
C VAL A 16 -5.29 11.24 -2.20
N PHE A 17 -6.56 11.37 -1.84
CA PHE A 17 -7.61 11.92 -2.73
C PHE A 17 -8.10 13.31 -2.30
N PRO A 18 -7.34 14.41 -2.48
CA PRO A 18 -7.85 15.74 -2.15
C PRO A 18 -9.13 16.10 -2.94
N PRO A 19 -10.11 16.79 -2.33
CA PRO A 19 -10.15 17.26 -0.93
C PRO A 19 -10.65 16.20 0.08
N TRP A 20 -10.90 14.98 -0.36
CA TRP A 20 -11.52 13.93 0.45
C TRP A 20 -10.46 13.34 1.41
N PRO A 21 -10.80 13.11 2.69
CA PRO A 21 -9.88 12.59 3.68
C PRO A 21 -9.71 11.07 3.53
N TYR A 22 -9.40 10.58 2.33
CA TYR A 22 -9.15 9.17 2.07
C TYR A 22 -7.74 8.96 1.50
N ILE A 23 -7.11 7.88 1.96
CA ILE A 23 -5.83 7.38 1.48
C ILE A 23 -6.05 5.97 0.97
N VAL A 24 -5.62 5.69 -0.26
CA VAL A 24 -5.57 4.33 -0.79
C VAL A 24 -4.15 3.83 -0.74
N VAL A 25 -3.99 2.68 -0.13
CA VAL A 25 -2.77 1.89 -0.11
C VAL A 25 -2.88 0.85 -1.22
N TYR A 26 -1.95 0.82 -2.16
CA TYR A 26 -2.00 -0.07 -3.32
C TYR A 26 -0.62 -0.58 -3.72
N GLU A 27 -0.60 -1.69 -4.46
CA GLU A 27 0.58 -2.17 -5.18
C GLU A 27 0.34 -2.12 -6.69
N ILE A 28 1.41 -1.84 -7.44
CA ILE A 28 1.40 -1.98 -8.90
C ILE A 28 1.95 -3.36 -9.24
N LEU A 29 1.14 -4.12 -9.97
CA LEU A 29 1.51 -5.38 -10.61
C LEU A 29 1.70 -5.11 -12.11
N ASP A 30 2.22 -6.10 -12.84
CA ASP A 30 2.65 -5.89 -14.23
C ASP A 30 1.56 -5.31 -15.15
N SER A 31 0.31 -5.70 -14.95
CA SER A 31 -0.84 -5.24 -15.74
C SER A 31 -2.02 -4.73 -14.92
N GLU A 32 -1.89 -4.66 -13.60
CA GLU A 32 -3.01 -4.28 -12.72
C GLU A 32 -2.55 -3.47 -11.51
N VAL A 33 -3.47 -2.70 -10.96
CA VAL A 33 -3.30 -2.03 -9.67
C VAL A 33 -4.16 -2.75 -8.65
N ARG A 34 -3.54 -3.26 -7.57
CA ARG A 34 -4.26 -3.90 -6.48
C ARG A 34 -4.37 -2.95 -5.31
N VAL A 35 -5.60 -2.57 -4.98
CA VAL A 35 -5.91 -1.82 -3.76
C VAL A 35 -5.85 -2.77 -2.57
N LEU A 36 -4.99 -2.45 -1.61
CA LEU A 36 -4.81 -3.22 -0.38
C LEU A 36 -5.75 -2.70 0.72
N HIS A 37 -5.75 -1.38 0.91
CA HIS A 37 -6.57 -0.72 1.93
C HIS A 37 -7.09 0.63 1.44
N ILE A 38 -8.28 1.01 1.89
CA ILE A 38 -8.81 2.36 1.79
C ILE A 38 -9.02 2.85 3.22
N CYS A 39 -8.25 3.86 3.60
CA CYS A 39 -8.24 4.39 4.95
C CYS A 39 -8.81 5.80 4.97
N HIS A 40 -9.55 6.16 6.01
CA HIS A 40 -9.88 7.56 6.28
C HIS A 40 -8.65 8.22 6.92
N ALA A 41 -8.13 9.30 6.32
CA ALA A 41 -6.91 10.00 6.73
C ALA A 41 -7.01 10.60 8.13
N SER A 42 -8.23 10.87 8.61
CA SER A 42 -8.47 11.43 9.96
C SER A 42 -8.75 10.37 11.02
N GLN A 43 -8.74 9.08 10.68
CA GLN A 43 -8.85 8.02 11.67
C GLN A 43 -7.46 7.67 12.19
N ASP A 44 -7.29 7.71 13.52
CA ASP A 44 -6.19 7.01 14.19
C ASP A 44 -6.44 5.51 14.06
N TRP A 45 -5.57 4.84 13.31
CA TRP A 45 -5.56 3.37 13.21
C TRP A 45 -4.82 2.80 14.43
N PRO A 46 -5.30 1.69 15.02
CA PRO A 46 -4.71 1.08 16.23
C PRO A 46 -3.31 0.50 16.02
#